data_AF-M2SCP2-F1
#
_entry.id   AF-M2SCP2-F1
#
_cell.length_a   1.000
_cell.length_b   1.000
_cell.length_c   1.000
_cell.angle_alpha   90.00
_cell.angle_beta   90.00
_cell.angle_gamma   90.00
#
_symmetry.space_group_name_H-M   'P 1'
#
loop_
_entity.id
_entity.type
_entity.pdbx_description
1 polymer ?
#
loop_
_entity_poly.entity_id
_entity_poly.type
_entity_poly.pdbx_seq_one_letter_code
_entity_poly.pdbx_strand_id
1 'polypeptide(L)'
;MNPILSHEKNIKDNTLRLEEELKNKFEEERKKNAEVYKKNGFEVFGNVKYKKVDIITNEFCPNGIDAVWLWVNGSDPVFHKALEENGQRGGDGRYRDYNTLQYSIRSVYNFAPYIKNYYIVTMGQIPDFLNTSSLTFRDYKLRIVDHKEIFPNNKDLPVFNSNALEVSIHNIKNLSSCFLYLNDDMLLGKKLDIRHFFNDYGLLNIYYNGWSAPEEEQAKKNSWHKS
;
A
#
# COMPACT_ATOMS: atom_id res chain seq x y z
N MET A 1 9.77 51.90 -35.61
CA MET A 1 9.02 50.89 -34.84
C MET A 1 9.71 49.56 -35.03
N ASN A 2 10.12 48.90 -33.94
CA ASN A 2 11.02 47.75 -33.99
C ASN A 2 10.20 46.45 -34.21
N PRO A 3 10.28 45.78 -35.39
CA PRO A 3 9.39 44.67 -35.76
C PRO A 3 9.52 43.43 -34.86
N ILE A 4 10.68 43.28 -34.21
CA ILE A 4 11.03 42.14 -33.37
C ILE A 4 10.21 42.13 -32.06
N LEU A 5 10.01 43.32 -31.45
CA LEU A 5 9.23 43.48 -30.22
C LEU A 5 7.73 43.20 -30.44
N SER A 6 7.18 43.53 -31.61
CA SER A 6 5.80 43.20 -31.96
C SER A 6 5.60 41.70 -32.22
N HIS A 7 6.63 41.00 -32.71
CA HIS A 7 6.55 39.58 -33.01
C HIS A 7 6.62 38.72 -31.73
N GLU A 8 7.51 39.05 -30.80
CA GLU A 8 7.63 38.35 -29.50
C GLU A 8 6.38 38.52 -28.62
N LYS A 9 5.76 39.71 -28.64
CA LYS A 9 4.51 39.96 -27.89
C LYS A 9 3.35 39.13 -28.43
N ASN A 10 3.26 39.02 -29.76
CA ASN A 10 2.22 38.25 -30.45
C ASN A 10 2.37 36.73 -30.20
N ILE A 11 3.60 36.23 -30.09
CA ILE A 11 3.87 34.83 -29.73
C ILE A 11 3.43 34.56 -28.29
N LYS A 12 3.80 35.41 -27.33
CA LYS A 12 3.40 35.25 -25.92
C LYS A 12 1.88 35.31 -25.72
N ASP A 13 1.20 36.24 -26.39
CA ASP A 13 -0.26 36.36 -26.32
C ASP A 13 -0.95 35.13 -26.93
N ASN A 14 -0.41 34.56 -28.01
CA ASN A 14 -0.90 33.29 -28.58
C ASN A 14 -0.65 32.09 -27.65
N THR A 15 0.49 32.02 -26.98
CA THR A 15 0.79 30.94 -26.03
C THR A 15 -0.16 30.98 -24.84
N LEU A 16 -0.37 32.16 -24.24
CA LEU A 16 -1.31 32.36 -23.14
C LEU A 16 -2.74 31.96 -23.53
N ARG A 17 -3.17 32.36 -24.73
CA ARG A 17 -4.48 32.00 -25.26
C ARG A 17 -4.63 30.49 -25.46
N LEU A 18 -3.61 29.81 -25.98
CA LEU A 18 -3.61 28.36 -26.15
C LEU A 18 -3.66 27.62 -24.81
N GLU A 19 -2.93 28.09 -23.79
CA GLU A 19 -2.98 27.52 -22.43
C GLU A 19 -4.37 27.68 -21.80
N GLU A 20 -5.01 28.81 -22.01
CA GLU A 20 -6.36 29.08 -21.50
C GLU A 20 -7.42 28.26 -22.24
N GLU A 21 -7.30 28.10 -23.57
CA GLU A 21 -8.13 27.20 -24.37
C GLU A 21 -7.95 25.72 -23.94
N LEU A 22 -6.72 25.27 -23.65
CA LEU A 22 -6.47 23.92 -23.12
C LEU A 22 -7.08 23.74 -21.73
N LYS A 23 -6.90 24.70 -20.81
CA LYS A 23 -7.50 24.65 -19.47
C LYS A 23 -9.02 24.53 -19.55
N ASN A 24 -9.65 25.32 -20.42
CA ASN A 24 -11.10 25.29 -20.60
C ASN A 24 -11.57 23.94 -21.17
N LYS A 25 -10.86 23.37 -22.14
CA LYS A 25 -11.14 22.01 -22.65
C LYS A 25 -11.01 20.94 -21.57
N PHE A 26 -9.96 20.99 -20.76
CA PHE A 26 -9.78 20.05 -19.65
C PHE A 26 -10.90 20.17 -18.62
N GLU A 27 -11.36 21.39 -18.32
CA GLU A 27 -12.42 21.60 -17.34
C GLU A 27 -13.80 21.17 -17.86
N GLU A 28 -14.08 21.31 -19.16
CA GLU A 28 -15.25 20.73 -19.82
C GLU A 28 -15.23 19.20 -19.81
N GLU A 29 -14.09 18.58 -20.14
CA GLU A 29 -13.93 17.12 -20.03
C GLU A 29 -14.09 16.64 -18.59
N ARG A 30 -13.57 17.38 -17.60
CA ARG A 30 -13.77 17.05 -16.18
C ARG A 30 -15.24 17.08 -15.80
N LYS A 31 -16.01 18.07 -16.24
CA LYS A 31 -17.46 18.16 -15.98
C LYS A 31 -18.22 16.99 -16.62
N LYS A 32 -17.98 16.70 -17.90
CA LYS A 32 -18.57 15.53 -18.59
C LYS A 32 -18.25 14.22 -17.88
N ASN A 33 -16.99 14.03 -17.51
CA ASN A 33 -16.56 12.83 -16.82
C ASN A 33 -17.15 12.73 -15.40
N ALA A 34 -17.29 13.85 -14.68
CA ALA A 34 -17.92 13.87 -13.36
C ALA A 34 -19.38 13.41 -13.37
N GLU A 35 -20.15 13.75 -14.41
CA GLU A 35 -21.52 13.25 -14.60
C GLU A 35 -21.54 11.74 -14.85
N VAL A 36 -20.62 11.23 -15.69
CA VAL A 36 -20.46 9.80 -15.95
C VAL A 36 -20.09 9.04 -14.67
N TYR A 37 -19.21 9.61 -13.84
CA TYR A 37 -18.80 9.00 -12.58
C TYR A 37 -19.94 8.98 -11.56
N LYS A 38 -20.66 10.09 -11.39
CA LYS A 38 -21.87 10.14 -10.56
C LYS A 38 -22.90 9.11 -10.99
N LYS A 39 -23.16 8.98 -12.29
CA LYS A 39 -24.08 7.97 -12.84
C LYS A 39 -23.68 6.53 -12.50
N ASN A 40 -22.38 6.27 -12.36
CA ASN A 40 -21.84 4.95 -12.02
C ASN A 40 -21.65 4.72 -10.49
N GLY A 41 -22.18 5.63 -9.66
CA GLY A 41 -22.13 5.55 -8.20
C GLY A 41 -20.79 5.98 -7.59
N PHE A 42 -19.99 6.77 -8.33
CA PHE A 42 -18.75 7.34 -7.82
C PHE A 42 -19.01 8.76 -7.28
N GLU A 43 -18.49 9.04 -6.09
CA GLU A 43 -18.33 10.36 -5.51
C GLU A 43 -17.00 10.97 -5.98
N VAL A 44 -17.00 12.26 -6.28
CA VAL A 44 -15.81 12.99 -6.76
C VAL A 44 -15.39 13.99 -5.69
N PHE A 45 -14.13 13.90 -5.22
CA PHE A 45 -13.52 14.85 -4.29
C PHE A 45 -12.17 15.33 -4.84
N GLY A 46 -12.09 16.59 -5.26
CA GLY A 46 -10.89 17.14 -5.91
C GLY A 46 -10.57 16.44 -7.23
N ASN A 47 -9.36 15.88 -7.35
CA ASN A 47 -8.92 15.13 -8.54
C ASN A 47 -9.17 13.63 -8.43
N VAL A 48 -9.77 13.17 -7.32
CA VAL A 48 -9.87 11.74 -7.03
C VAL A 48 -11.33 11.29 -7.02
N LYS A 49 -11.54 10.10 -7.57
CA LYS A 49 -12.85 9.49 -7.86
C LYS A 49 -12.97 8.25 -6.99
N TYR A 50 -14.05 8.13 -6.24
CA TYR A 50 -14.24 7.01 -5.32
C TYR A 50 -15.64 6.46 -5.44
N LYS A 51 -15.80 5.14 -5.46
CA LYS A 51 -17.11 4.51 -5.26
C LYS A 51 -17.16 4.04 -3.82
N LYS A 52 -18.20 4.41 -3.08
CA LYS A 52 -18.45 3.80 -1.78
C LYS A 52 -18.80 2.34 -2.06
N VAL A 53 -17.86 1.46 -1.72
CA VAL A 53 -18.06 0.01 -1.78
C VAL A 53 -18.32 -0.40 -0.34
N ASP A 54 -19.42 -1.12 -0.12
CA ASP A 54 -19.73 -1.68 1.17
C ASP A 54 -18.60 -2.62 1.60
N ILE A 55 -18.39 -2.73 2.92
CA ILE A 55 -17.50 -3.74 3.45
C ILE A 55 -18.04 -5.09 2.99
N ILE A 56 -17.20 -5.85 2.29
CA ILE A 56 -17.61 -7.18 1.84
C ILE A 56 -17.54 -8.10 3.05
N THR A 57 -18.71 -8.44 3.57
CA THR A 57 -18.87 -9.43 4.64
C THR A 57 -19.51 -10.69 4.06
N ASN A 58 -18.99 -11.86 4.42
CA ASN A 58 -19.62 -13.15 4.16
C ASN A 58 -19.40 -14.07 5.37
N GLU A 59 -19.86 -15.32 5.30
CA GLU A 59 -19.69 -16.29 6.39
C GLU A 59 -18.22 -16.49 6.80
N PHE A 60 -17.28 -16.38 5.85
CA PHE A 60 -15.84 -16.56 6.07
C PHE A 60 -15.15 -15.28 6.58
N CYS A 61 -15.63 -14.11 6.16
CA CYS A 61 -15.11 -12.78 6.50
C CYS A 61 -16.20 -11.92 7.15
N PRO A 62 -16.75 -12.30 8.31
CA PRO A 62 -17.92 -11.64 8.89
C PRO A 62 -17.67 -10.18 9.27
N ASN A 63 -16.41 -9.82 9.56
CA ASN A 63 -16.00 -8.48 9.94
C ASN A 63 -15.33 -7.69 8.78
N GLY A 64 -15.44 -8.20 7.56
CA GLY A 64 -14.78 -7.61 6.40
C GLY A 64 -13.36 -8.09 6.19
N ILE A 65 -12.63 -7.36 5.35
CA ILE A 65 -11.24 -7.68 5.00
C ILE A 65 -10.35 -6.51 5.36
N ASP A 66 -9.30 -6.80 6.11
CA ASP A 66 -8.29 -5.82 6.52
C ASP A 66 -7.05 -5.90 5.63
N ALA A 67 -6.19 -4.88 5.67
CA ALA A 67 -4.87 -4.94 5.04
C ALA A 67 -3.78 -4.74 6.08
N VAL A 68 -2.71 -5.54 5.96
CA VAL A 68 -1.57 -5.54 6.88
C VAL A 68 -0.28 -5.38 6.08
N TRP A 69 0.58 -4.48 6.54
CA TRP A 69 1.94 -4.31 6.06
C TRP A 69 2.94 -4.59 7.17
N LEU A 70 4.04 -5.26 6.84
CA LEU A 70 5.27 -5.21 7.64
C LEU A 70 6.17 -4.13 7.04
N TRP A 71 6.73 -3.26 7.88
CA TRP A 71 7.64 -2.22 7.40
C TRP A 71 8.66 -1.82 8.47
N VAL A 72 9.88 -1.52 8.03
CA VAL A 72 10.92 -0.89 8.84
C VAL A 72 11.65 0.18 8.03
N ASN A 73 12.11 1.24 8.70
CA ASN A 73 13.04 2.21 8.17
C ASN A 73 14.46 1.85 8.61
N GLY A 74 15.29 1.36 7.69
CA GLY A 74 16.69 1.03 7.99
C GLY A 74 17.60 2.24 8.23
N SER A 75 17.15 3.45 7.88
CA SER A 75 17.90 4.69 8.17
C SER A 75 17.64 5.23 9.59
N ASP A 76 16.71 4.63 10.33
CA ASP A 76 16.43 5.01 11.71
C ASP A 76 17.62 4.61 12.62
N PRO A 77 18.26 5.56 13.33
CA PRO A 77 19.38 5.26 14.22
C PRO A 77 19.05 4.24 15.32
N VAL A 78 17.81 4.20 15.81
CA VAL A 78 17.39 3.23 16.84
C VAL A 78 17.34 1.82 16.25
N PHE A 79 16.78 1.68 15.04
CA PHE A 79 16.75 0.40 14.33
C PHE A 79 18.16 -0.06 13.97
N HIS A 80 18.99 0.83 13.43
CA HIS A 80 20.36 0.53 13.06
C HIS A 80 21.19 0.06 14.25
N LYS A 81 21.09 0.77 15.38
CA LYS A 81 21.78 0.38 16.61
C LYS A 81 21.32 -1.00 17.10
N ALA A 82 20.01 -1.26 17.11
CA ALA A 82 19.47 -2.57 17.52
C ALA A 82 19.97 -3.70 16.60
N LEU A 83 20.08 -3.43 15.29
CA LEU A 83 20.60 -4.38 14.31
C LEU A 83 22.07 -4.73 14.59
N GLU A 84 22.92 -3.72 14.85
CA GLU A 84 24.33 -3.89 15.17
C GLU A 84 24.54 -4.65 16.50
N GLU A 85 23.80 -4.29 17.55
CA GLU A 85 23.85 -4.95 18.86
C GLU A 85 23.47 -6.43 18.79
N ASN A 86 22.68 -6.84 17.80
CA ASN A 86 22.27 -8.22 17.54
C ASN A 86 23.14 -8.93 16.50
N GLY A 87 24.33 -8.40 16.22
CA GLY A 87 25.36 -9.07 15.40
C GLY A 87 25.08 -9.08 13.89
N GLN A 88 24.09 -8.31 13.43
CA GLN A 88 23.79 -8.17 12.01
C GLN A 88 24.65 -7.03 11.42
N ARG A 89 25.72 -7.39 10.69
CA ARG A 89 26.60 -6.42 10.01
C ARG A 89 26.15 -6.22 8.56
N GLY A 90 25.96 -4.97 8.15
CA GLY A 90 25.58 -4.64 6.77
C GLY A 90 24.08 -4.82 6.53
N GLY A 91 23.29 -3.78 6.82
CA GLY A 91 21.84 -3.73 6.64
C GLY A 91 21.38 -2.76 5.54
N ASP A 92 22.27 -1.91 5.03
CA ASP A 92 21.94 -0.76 4.18
C ASP A 92 21.19 -1.10 2.89
N GLY A 93 21.32 -2.34 2.39
CA GLY A 93 20.57 -2.83 1.24
C GLY A 93 19.28 -3.56 1.62
N ARG A 94 19.31 -4.32 2.74
CA ARG A 94 18.20 -5.20 3.16
C ARG A 94 17.05 -4.45 3.83
N TYR A 95 17.38 -3.39 4.59
CA TYR A 95 16.41 -2.60 5.33
C TYR A 95 16.21 -1.21 4.72
N ARG A 96 16.69 -1.01 3.48
CA ARG A 96 16.55 0.27 2.81
C ARG A 96 15.09 0.58 2.55
N ASP A 97 14.61 1.68 3.11
CA ASP A 97 13.29 2.21 2.76
C ASP A 97 13.38 3.02 1.47
N TYR A 98 12.59 2.61 0.46
CA TYR A 98 12.44 3.32 -0.81
C TYR A 98 11.25 4.29 -0.82
N ASN A 99 10.66 4.56 0.35
CA ASN A 99 9.42 5.33 0.51
C ASN A 99 8.24 4.72 -0.26
N THR A 100 8.26 3.41 -0.49
CA THR A 100 7.27 2.67 -1.27
C THR A 100 5.98 2.42 -0.49
N LEU A 101 6.06 2.30 0.84
CA LEU A 101 4.92 2.04 1.72
C LEU A 101 3.76 3.01 1.48
N GLN A 102 4.05 4.30 1.32
CA GLN A 102 3.03 5.32 1.07
C GLN A 102 2.24 5.02 -0.20
N TYR A 103 2.92 4.58 -1.25
CA TYR A 103 2.31 4.24 -2.53
C TYR A 103 1.61 2.90 -2.50
N SER A 104 2.15 1.91 -1.77
CA SER A 104 1.50 0.63 -1.52
C SER A 104 0.14 0.82 -0.84
N ILE A 105 0.08 1.58 0.27
CA ILE A 105 -1.16 1.89 0.99
C ILE A 105 -2.16 2.62 0.09
N ARG A 106 -1.71 3.64 -0.65
CA ARG A 106 -2.56 4.38 -1.61
C ARG A 106 -3.08 3.48 -2.74
N SER A 107 -2.29 2.51 -3.17
CA SER A 107 -2.71 1.55 -4.19
C SER A 107 -3.84 0.66 -3.66
N VAL A 108 -3.75 0.16 -2.42
CA VAL A 108 -4.82 -0.60 -1.76
C VAL A 108 -6.08 0.26 -1.61
N TYR A 109 -5.94 1.50 -1.17
CA TYR A 109 -7.06 2.43 -1.08
C TYR A 109 -7.79 2.64 -2.43
N ASN A 110 -7.03 2.79 -3.52
CA ASN A 110 -7.60 3.04 -4.86
C ASN A 110 -8.15 1.78 -5.53
N PHE A 111 -7.54 0.62 -5.29
CA PHE A 111 -7.79 -0.59 -6.06
C PHE A 111 -8.49 -1.71 -5.28
N ALA A 112 -8.54 -1.66 -3.95
CA ALA A 112 -9.28 -2.58 -3.09
C ALA A 112 -10.22 -1.80 -2.14
N PRO A 113 -11.23 -1.06 -2.66
CA PRO A 113 -12.02 -0.10 -1.89
C PRO A 113 -12.90 -0.72 -0.77
N TYR A 114 -13.05 -2.05 -0.75
CA TYR A 114 -13.74 -2.81 0.31
C TYR A 114 -12.91 -2.97 1.59
N ILE A 115 -11.61 -2.68 1.55
CA ILE A 115 -10.74 -2.71 2.73
C ILE A 115 -10.82 -1.38 3.46
N LYS A 116 -11.19 -1.42 4.75
CA LYS A 116 -11.40 -0.23 5.59
C LYS A 116 -10.47 -0.13 6.78
N ASN A 117 -9.94 -1.23 7.30
CA ASN A 117 -8.92 -1.19 8.35
C ASN A 117 -7.55 -1.58 7.79
N TYR A 118 -6.57 -0.77 8.15
CA TYR A 118 -5.20 -0.82 7.65
C TYR A 118 -4.29 -0.94 8.87
N TYR A 119 -3.35 -1.87 8.84
CA TYR A 119 -2.40 -2.10 9.93
C TYR A 119 -0.98 -2.03 9.38
N ILE A 120 -0.13 -1.23 10.01
CA ILE A 120 1.30 -1.18 9.70
C ILE A 120 2.03 -1.70 10.92
N VAL A 121 2.63 -2.87 10.79
CA VAL A 121 3.46 -3.50 11.81
C VAL A 121 4.89 -2.98 11.67
N THR A 122 5.43 -2.45 12.76
CA THR A 122 6.74 -1.81 12.79
C THR A 122 7.53 -2.16 14.06
N MET A 123 8.82 -1.88 14.06
CA MET A 123 9.65 -1.93 15.27
C MET A 123 9.59 -0.63 16.07
N GLY A 124 8.37 -0.16 16.37
CA GLY A 124 8.13 1.09 17.12
C GLY A 124 8.29 2.36 16.29
N GLN A 125 8.41 2.22 14.97
CA GLN A 125 8.62 3.33 14.04
C GLN A 125 7.30 3.90 13.56
N ILE A 126 7.32 5.19 13.19
CA ILE A 126 6.17 5.87 12.60
C ILE A 126 6.60 6.35 11.22
N PRO A 127 5.97 5.88 10.12
CA PRO A 127 6.27 6.38 8.79
C PRO A 127 6.09 7.91 8.69
N ASP A 128 7.10 8.61 8.20
CA ASP A 128 7.18 10.09 8.24
C ASP A 128 6.04 10.79 7.47
N PHE A 129 5.44 10.11 6.50
CA PHE A 129 4.31 10.64 5.75
C PHE A 129 2.97 10.60 6.50
N LEU A 130 2.90 9.95 7.67
CA LEU A 130 1.69 9.82 8.46
C LEU A 130 1.50 11.02 9.38
N ASN A 131 0.29 11.60 9.34
CA ASN A 131 -0.15 12.52 10.36
C ASN A 131 -0.76 11.73 11.54
N THR A 132 0.00 11.57 12.61
CA THR A 132 -0.44 10.83 13.81
C THR A 132 -1.54 11.52 14.60
N SER A 133 -1.82 12.81 14.34
CA SER A 133 -2.95 13.52 14.95
C SER A 133 -4.30 13.01 14.45
N SER A 134 -4.34 12.33 13.31
CA SER A 134 -5.54 11.64 12.82
C SER A 134 -5.17 10.44 11.95
N LEU A 135 -5.36 9.23 12.49
CA LEU A 135 -5.20 7.97 11.76
C LEU A 135 -6.52 7.48 11.12
N THR A 136 -7.56 8.32 11.15
CA THR A 136 -8.85 8.04 10.50
C THR A 136 -9.02 8.97 9.32
N PHE A 137 -9.28 8.42 8.14
CA PHE A 137 -9.59 9.18 6.95
C PHE A 137 -10.94 8.70 6.39
N ARG A 138 -11.98 9.53 6.53
CA ARG A 138 -13.37 9.14 6.23
C ARG A 138 -13.80 7.92 7.07
N ASP A 139 -14.17 6.82 6.41
CA ASP A 139 -14.51 5.53 7.00
C ASP A 139 -13.31 4.56 7.08
N TYR A 140 -12.11 4.99 6.68
CA TYR A 140 -10.89 4.21 6.73
C TYR A 140 -10.15 4.46 8.04
N LYS A 141 -9.64 3.39 8.67
CA LYS A 141 -8.88 3.44 9.92
C LYS A 141 -7.50 2.83 9.69
N LEU A 142 -6.46 3.56 10.09
CA LEU A 142 -5.09 3.09 10.11
C LEU A 142 -4.65 2.85 11.55
N ARG A 143 -3.91 1.76 11.79
CA ARG A 143 -3.30 1.47 13.08
C ARG A 143 -1.83 1.11 12.89
N ILE A 144 -0.97 1.75 13.67
CA ILE A 144 0.43 1.34 13.79
C ILE A 144 0.48 0.28 14.91
N VAL A 145 1.12 -0.84 14.61
CA VAL A 145 1.26 -1.99 15.50
C VAL A 145 2.74 -2.18 15.79
N ASP A 146 3.11 -2.25 17.07
CA ASP A 146 4.49 -2.55 17.46
C ASP A 146 4.72 -4.07 17.40
N HIS A 147 5.93 -4.51 17.04
CA HIS A 147 6.32 -5.92 17.10
C HIS A 147 5.97 -6.56 18.46
N LYS A 148 6.11 -5.82 19.57
CA LYS A 148 5.77 -6.26 20.94
C LYS A 148 4.30 -6.59 21.15
N GLU A 149 3.41 -6.13 20.27
CA GLU A 149 1.98 -6.46 20.36
C GLU A 149 1.68 -7.84 19.77
N ILE A 150 2.44 -8.26 18.75
CA ILE A 150 2.17 -9.48 17.99
C ILE A 150 3.08 -10.64 18.37
N PHE A 151 4.26 -10.35 18.91
CA PHE A 151 5.22 -11.39 19.27
C PHE A 151 4.80 -12.10 20.56
N PRO A 152 4.73 -13.45 20.59
CA PRO A 152 4.28 -14.19 21.76
C PRO A 152 5.11 -13.93 23.04
N ASN A 153 6.42 -13.68 22.86
CA ASN A 153 7.34 -13.43 23.96
C ASN A 153 8.23 -12.23 23.63
N ASN A 154 8.05 -11.15 24.40
CA ASN A 154 8.80 -9.91 24.19
C ASN A 154 10.30 -10.02 24.49
N LYS A 155 10.76 -11.09 25.15
CA LYS A 155 12.19 -11.34 25.36
C LYS A 155 12.92 -11.78 24.09
N ASP A 156 12.18 -12.23 23.08
CA ASP A 156 12.74 -12.68 21.80
C ASP A 156 12.87 -11.51 20.78
N LEU A 157 12.52 -10.29 21.22
CA LEU A 157 12.68 -9.06 20.44
C LEU A 157 14.00 -8.36 20.77
N PRO A 158 14.61 -7.63 19.81
CA PRO A 158 14.13 -7.42 18.43
C PRO A 158 14.42 -8.62 17.52
N VAL A 159 13.57 -8.80 16.50
CA VAL A 159 13.73 -9.81 15.45
C VAL A 159 13.82 -9.10 14.10
N PHE A 160 14.76 -9.55 13.27
CA PHE A 160 15.04 -9.02 11.93
C PHE A 160 14.71 -10.06 10.84
N ASN A 161 13.72 -10.90 11.11
CA ASN A 161 13.26 -11.99 10.25
C ASN A 161 11.77 -11.77 9.92
N SER A 162 11.48 -11.45 8.66
CA SER A 162 10.12 -11.22 8.19
C SER A 162 9.22 -12.44 8.39
N ASN A 163 9.72 -13.65 8.12
CA ASN A 163 8.93 -14.88 8.29
C ASN A 163 8.42 -15.04 9.73
N ALA A 164 9.24 -14.68 10.72
CA ALA A 164 8.86 -14.75 12.12
C ALA A 164 7.81 -13.70 12.51
N LEU A 165 7.83 -12.53 11.85
CA LEU A 165 6.79 -11.50 11.99
C LEU A 165 5.51 -11.91 11.26
N GLU A 166 5.61 -12.45 10.05
CA GLU A 166 4.50 -12.88 9.20
C GLU A 166 3.64 -13.94 9.90
N VAL A 167 4.27 -14.97 10.49
CA VAL A 167 3.54 -15.98 11.27
C VAL A 167 2.86 -15.39 12.51
N SER A 168 3.28 -14.22 12.98
CA SER A 168 2.75 -13.56 14.18
C SER A 168 1.65 -12.53 13.87
N ILE A 169 1.40 -12.19 12.58
CA ILE A 169 0.41 -11.17 12.18
C ILE A 169 -1.00 -11.43 12.74
N HIS A 170 -1.38 -12.70 12.86
CA HIS A 170 -2.70 -13.08 13.40
C HIS A 170 -2.94 -12.63 14.85
N ASN A 171 -1.89 -12.27 15.60
CA ASN A 171 -2.00 -11.76 16.97
C ASN A 171 -2.36 -10.27 17.06
N ILE A 172 -2.44 -9.55 15.93
CA ILE A 172 -2.87 -8.15 15.90
C ILE A 172 -4.26 -8.03 16.52
N LYS A 173 -4.38 -7.24 17.59
CA LYS A 173 -5.67 -7.02 18.25
C LYS A 173 -6.67 -6.39 17.27
N ASN A 174 -7.88 -6.96 17.27
CA ASN A 174 -9.01 -6.56 16.42
C ASN A 174 -8.78 -6.72 14.91
N LEU A 175 -7.74 -7.46 14.48
CA LEU A 175 -7.61 -7.85 13.08
C LEU A 175 -8.76 -8.78 12.68
N SER A 176 -9.36 -8.53 11.52
CA SER A 176 -10.36 -9.42 10.96
C SER A 176 -9.78 -10.82 10.68
N SER A 177 -10.63 -11.86 10.74
CA SER A 177 -10.27 -13.23 10.35
C SER A 177 -9.84 -13.31 8.88
N CYS A 178 -10.26 -12.34 8.06
CA CYS A 178 -9.80 -12.16 6.70
C CYS A 178 -8.95 -10.90 6.59
N PHE A 179 -7.72 -11.06 6.13
CA PHE A 179 -6.84 -9.93 5.86
C PHE A 179 -5.95 -10.22 4.65
N LEU A 180 -5.55 -9.16 3.97
CA LEU A 180 -4.53 -9.19 2.93
C LEU A 180 -3.20 -8.75 3.56
N TYR A 181 -2.22 -9.63 3.53
CA TYR A 181 -0.84 -9.26 3.81
C TYR A 181 -0.15 -8.72 2.55
N LEU A 182 0.57 -7.61 2.68
CA LEU A 182 1.42 -7.06 1.64
C LEU A 182 2.78 -6.69 2.25
N ASN A 183 3.87 -6.93 1.50
CA ASN A 183 5.11 -6.20 1.74
C ASN A 183 4.90 -4.71 1.41
N ASP A 184 5.75 -3.84 1.97
CA ASP A 184 5.69 -2.39 1.81
C ASP A 184 5.98 -1.91 0.38
N ASP A 185 6.64 -2.73 -0.43
CA ASP A 185 6.98 -2.50 -1.83
C ASP A 185 6.01 -3.16 -2.84
N MET A 186 4.91 -3.77 -2.38
CA MET A 186 3.88 -4.33 -3.24
C MET A 186 2.84 -3.27 -3.62
N LEU A 187 2.56 -3.10 -4.92
CA LEU A 187 1.56 -2.16 -5.41
C LEU A 187 0.46 -2.87 -6.22
N LEU A 188 -0.79 -2.51 -5.96
CA LEU A 188 -1.89 -2.87 -6.83
C LEU A 188 -1.89 -1.96 -8.07
N GLY A 189 -1.85 -2.54 -9.26
CA GLY A 189 -1.87 -1.80 -10.53
C GLY A 189 -3.26 -1.64 -11.16
N LYS A 190 -4.24 -2.42 -10.68
CA LYS A 190 -5.63 -2.45 -11.16
C LYS A 190 -6.55 -2.83 -10.01
N LYS A 191 -7.85 -2.57 -10.18
CA LYS A 191 -8.88 -2.95 -9.22
C LYS A 191 -8.75 -4.44 -8.89
N LEU A 192 -8.50 -4.73 -7.61
CA LEU A 192 -8.47 -6.07 -7.05
C LEU A 192 -9.91 -6.44 -6.72
N ASP A 193 -10.45 -7.44 -7.41
CA ASP A 193 -11.79 -7.95 -7.17
C ASP A 193 -11.76 -9.04 -6.09
N ILE A 194 -12.77 -9.09 -5.23
CA ILE A 194 -12.86 -10.11 -4.18
C ILE A 194 -12.86 -11.54 -4.74
N ARG A 195 -13.32 -11.70 -5.99
CA ARG A 195 -13.35 -12.97 -6.70
C ARG A 195 -11.97 -13.55 -7.02
N HIS A 196 -10.90 -12.76 -6.83
CA HIS A 196 -9.55 -13.30 -6.81
C HIS A 196 -9.32 -14.17 -5.57
N PHE A 197 -9.90 -13.83 -4.43
CA PHE A 197 -9.70 -14.58 -3.19
C PHE A 197 -10.77 -15.65 -2.96
N PHE A 198 -12.03 -15.39 -3.34
CA PHE A 198 -13.13 -16.30 -3.10
C PHE A 198 -13.86 -16.66 -4.39
N ASN A 199 -14.27 -17.91 -4.53
CA ASN A 199 -15.18 -18.30 -5.61
C ASN A 199 -16.64 -17.95 -5.26
N ASP A 200 -17.56 -18.21 -6.19
CA ASP A 200 -18.99 -17.92 -6.01
C ASP A 200 -19.65 -18.74 -4.88
N TYR A 201 -18.99 -19.81 -4.41
CA TYR A 201 -19.40 -20.61 -3.25
C TYR A 201 -18.79 -20.13 -1.92
N GLY A 202 -18.00 -19.04 -1.95
CA GLY A 202 -17.33 -18.49 -0.78
C GLY A 202 -16.06 -19.23 -0.36
N LEU A 203 -15.60 -20.22 -1.12
CA LEU A 203 -14.36 -20.96 -0.83
C LEU A 203 -13.13 -20.15 -1.27
N LEU A 204 -12.03 -20.27 -0.52
CA LEU A 204 -10.76 -19.62 -0.84
C LEU A 204 -10.15 -20.19 -2.13
N ASN A 205 -9.82 -19.32 -3.07
CA ASN A 205 -9.03 -19.65 -4.25
C ASN A 205 -7.57 -19.81 -3.83
N ILE A 206 -7.03 -21.01 -4.01
CA ILE A 206 -5.61 -21.30 -3.80
C ILE A 206 -4.93 -21.33 -5.16
N TYR A 207 -4.11 -20.33 -5.43
CA TYR A 207 -3.27 -20.29 -6.63
C TYR A 207 -1.98 -21.04 -6.37
N TYR A 208 -2.02 -22.36 -6.54
CA TYR A 208 -0.83 -23.18 -6.47
C TYR A 208 0.06 -22.91 -7.69
N ASN A 209 1.28 -22.45 -7.45
CA ASN A 209 2.30 -22.49 -8.48
C ASN A 209 2.88 -23.91 -8.50
N GLY A 210 3.11 -24.50 -9.67
CA GLY A 210 3.51 -25.92 -9.84
C GLY A 210 4.89 -26.31 -9.26
N TRP A 211 5.46 -25.45 -8.40
CA TRP A 211 6.73 -25.64 -7.75
C TRP A 211 6.58 -26.61 -6.57
N SER A 212 7.26 -27.75 -6.64
CA SER A 212 7.27 -28.75 -5.57
C SER A 212 8.55 -28.61 -4.78
N ALA A 213 8.46 -28.12 -3.54
CA ALA A 213 9.60 -28.08 -2.62
C ALA A 213 9.80 -29.45 -1.93
N PRO A 214 11.05 -29.89 -1.70
CA PRO A 214 12.29 -29.24 -2.14
C PRO A 214 12.63 -29.59 -3.59
N GLU A 215 13.00 -28.58 -4.40
CA GLU A 215 13.63 -28.84 -5.70
C GLU A 215 15.11 -29.20 -5.49
N GLU A 216 15.40 -30.46 -5.19
CA GLU A 216 16.76 -30.92 -4.85
C GLU A 216 17.84 -30.51 -5.88
N GLU A 217 17.51 -30.49 -7.18
CA GLU A 217 18.46 -30.09 -8.22
C GLU A 217 18.73 -28.57 -8.27
N GLN A 218 17.70 -27.73 -8.04
CA GLN A 218 17.89 -26.29 -7.95
C GLN A 218 18.52 -25.89 -6.63
N ALA A 219 18.16 -26.56 -5.53
CA ALA A 219 18.71 -26.31 -4.21
C ALA A 219 20.24 -26.50 -4.16
N LYS A 220 20.77 -27.47 -4.93
CA LYS A 220 22.22 -27.69 -5.09
C LYS A 220 22.92 -26.51 -5.80
N LYS A 221 22.22 -25.78 -6.66
CA LYS A 221 22.75 -24.70 -7.50
C LYS A 221 22.53 -23.30 -6.93
N ASN A 222 21.44 -23.10 -6.19
CA ASN A 222 21.07 -21.80 -5.63
C ASN A 222 21.70 -21.60 -4.25
N SER A 223 22.45 -20.50 -4.08
CA SER A 223 23.06 -20.13 -2.79
C SER A 223 22.03 -19.93 -1.68
N TRP A 224 20.77 -19.62 -2.04
CA TRP A 224 19.65 -19.42 -1.12
C TRP A 224 19.14 -20.69 -0.43
N HIS A 225 19.47 -21.87 -0.96
CA HIS A 225 19.05 -23.16 -0.40
C HIS A 225 20.22 -23.96 0.21
N LYS A 226 21.42 -23.38 0.27
CA LYS A 226 22.59 -23.96 0.96
C LYS A 226 22.65 -23.45 2.40
N SER A 227 21.68 -23.83 3.22
CA SER A 227 21.72 -23.65 4.67
C SER A 227 21.75 -25.00 5.37
#